data_AF-A0AAW0F042-F1
#
_entry.id   AF-A0AAW0F042-F1
#
_cell.length_a   1.000
_cell.length_b   1.000
_cell.length_c   1.000
_cell.angle_alpha   90.00
_cell.angle_beta   90.00
_cell.angle_gamma   90.00
#
_symmetry.space_group_name_H-M   'P 1'
#
loop_
_entity.id
_entity.type
_entity.pdbx_description
1 polymer ?
#
loop_
_entity_poly.entity_id
_entity_poly.type
_entity_poly.pdbx_seq_one_letter_code
_entity_poly.pdbx_strand_id
1 'polypeptide(L)'
;MFRRTARRMSSLSSFTGVEIDPYTAKSMFLFGFIASVGFLSVYAVRETKKAGPIELPPELEAQRQRHNDPRRPPWPLLHQRVVLLREGRGAPEDIALMWEQTKHYYPADWLIPLELTQVLKYSSGTYLQTYVADPDEMRKEVLMQLLNVKYGRVADPNGGRVNKDVEEIISMAVDDLENMDLSPSADAVLVPTHT
;
A
#
# COMPACT_ATOMS: atom_id res chain seq x y z
N MET A 1 67.02 28.78 -37.13
CA MET A 1 67.02 29.14 -35.69
C MET A 1 65.59 29.40 -35.26
N PHE A 2 65.09 28.58 -34.32
CA PHE A 2 63.73 28.64 -33.76
C PHE A 2 63.59 29.77 -32.73
N ARG A 3 62.44 30.46 -32.69
CA ARG A 3 61.91 31.04 -31.44
C ARG A 3 60.38 30.93 -31.41
N ARG A 4 59.89 29.93 -30.67
CA ARG A 4 58.49 29.78 -30.27
C ARG A 4 58.21 30.76 -29.13
N THR A 5 57.23 31.64 -29.30
CA THR A 5 56.65 32.44 -28.22
C THR A 5 55.64 31.59 -27.46
N ALA A 6 56.07 31.00 -26.35
CA ALA A 6 55.16 30.37 -25.40
C ALA A 6 54.36 31.45 -24.66
N ARG A 7 53.02 31.41 -24.75
CA ARG A 7 52.13 32.21 -23.91
C ARG A 7 52.26 31.72 -22.47
N ARG A 8 52.92 32.51 -21.63
CA ARG A 8 53.07 32.28 -20.20
C ARG A 8 51.69 32.42 -19.55
N MET A 9 51.07 31.31 -19.14
CA MET A 9 49.93 31.37 -18.22
C MET A 9 50.44 31.86 -16.86
N SER A 10 50.03 33.05 -16.46
CA SER A 10 50.31 33.59 -15.13
C SER A 10 49.41 32.92 -14.10
N SER A 11 50.01 32.27 -13.10
CA SER A 11 49.30 31.75 -11.93
C SER A 11 48.86 32.89 -11.01
N LEU A 12 47.72 32.72 -10.34
CA LEU A 12 47.15 33.63 -9.35
C LEU A 12 48.14 34.10 -8.26
N SER A 13 49.24 33.37 -8.04
CA SER A 13 50.32 33.76 -7.13
C SER A 13 51.02 35.07 -7.51
N SER A 14 51.02 35.47 -8.78
CA SER A 14 51.71 36.69 -9.21
C SER A 14 50.94 37.98 -8.94
N PHE A 15 49.70 37.92 -8.44
CA PHE A 15 48.85 39.10 -8.26
C PHE A 15 48.56 39.47 -6.81
N THR A 16 48.63 38.54 -5.85
CA THR A 16 48.26 38.79 -4.45
C THR A 16 49.39 38.57 -3.45
N GLY A 17 50.53 38.00 -3.85
CA GLY A 17 51.68 37.81 -2.96
C GLY A 17 51.45 36.84 -1.79
N VAL A 18 50.35 36.08 -1.80
CA VAL A 18 50.04 35.09 -0.76
C VAL A 18 50.34 33.70 -1.31
N GLU A 19 51.43 33.09 -0.87
CA GLU A 19 51.68 31.66 -1.04
C GLU A 19 50.77 30.90 -0.06
N ILE A 20 49.65 30.39 -0.57
CA ILE A 20 48.73 29.58 0.23
C ILE A 20 49.34 28.18 0.33
N ASP A 21 49.81 27.82 1.52
CA ASP A 21 50.28 26.47 1.81
C ASP A 21 49.22 25.42 1.41
N PRO A 22 49.63 24.29 0.82
CA PRO A 22 48.69 23.29 0.29
C PRO A 22 47.80 22.68 1.39
N TYR A 23 48.26 22.68 2.64
CA TYR A 23 47.45 22.28 3.79
C TYR A 23 46.36 23.31 4.13
N THR A 24 46.66 24.60 3.99
CA THR A 24 45.73 25.72 4.22
C THR A 24 44.67 25.80 3.12
N ALA A 25 45.04 25.51 1.86
CA ALA A 25 44.08 25.41 0.76
C ALA A 25 43.08 24.26 0.95
N LYS A 26 43.57 23.09 1.41
CA LYS A 26 42.74 21.91 1.69
C LYS A 26 41.79 22.16 2.87
N SER A 27 42.27 22.82 3.93
CA SER A 27 41.42 23.13 5.08
C SER A 27 40.35 24.16 4.72
N MET A 28 40.68 25.22 3.98
CA MET A 28 39.68 26.19 3.49
C MET A 28 38.62 25.54 2.60
N PHE A 29 39.02 24.60 1.72
CA PHE A 29 38.06 23.85 0.90
C PHE A 29 37.15 22.97 1.76
N LEU A 30 37.72 22.24 2.73
CA LEU A 30 36.95 21.38 3.63
C LEU A 30 35.97 22.18 4.49
N PHE A 31 36.41 23.29 5.09
CA PHE A 31 35.54 24.15 5.89
C PHE A 31 34.49 24.85 5.03
N GLY A 32 34.82 25.28 3.81
CA GLY A 32 33.85 25.82 2.87
C GLY A 32 32.81 24.79 2.44
N PHE A 33 33.24 23.55 2.18
CA PHE A 33 32.35 22.45 1.84
C PHE A 33 31.40 22.10 2.99
N ILE A 34 31.92 21.93 4.21
CA ILE A 34 31.11 21.65 5.41
C ILE A 34 30.12 22.80 5.66
N ALA A 35 30.57 24.05 5.56
CA ALA A 35 29.70 25.23 5.72
C ALA A 35 28.60 25.28 4.65
N SER A 36 28.91 24.94 3.40
CA SER A 36 27.91 24.93 2.31
C SER A 36 26.84 23.86 2.50
N VAL A 37 27.23 22.64 2.93
CA VAL A 37 26.29 21.55 3.24
C VAL A 37 25.45 21.88 4.47
N GLY A 38 26.06 22.47 5.51
CA GLY A 38 25.36 22.97 6.68
C GLY A 38 24.36 24.07 6.34
N PHE A 39 24.73 25.01 5.46
CA PHE A 39 23.83 26.08 5.03
C PHE A 39 22.66 25.54 4.20
N LEU A 40 22.92 24.65 3.22
CA LEU A 40 21.89 24.04 2.39
C LEU A 40 20.89 23.20 3.22
N SER A 41 21.38 22.46 4.22
CA SER A 41 20.50 21.68 5.10
C SER A 41 19.62 22.57 5.99
N VAL A 42 20.16 23.63 6.58
CA VAL A 42 19.38 24.60 7.36
C VAL A 42 18.40 25.37 6.48
N TYR A 43 18.80 25.72 5.25
CA TYR A 43 17.93 26.41 4.29
C TYR A 43 16.78 25.50 3.84
N ALA A 44 17.05 24.24 3.50
CA ALA A 44 16.02 23.26 3.17
C ALA A 44 15.03 23.02 4.32
N VAL A 45 15.52 22.94 5.57
CA VAL A 45 14.65 22.84 6.76
C VAL A 45 13.82 24.12 6.97
N ARG A 46 14.37 25.30 6.65
CA ARG A 46 13.63 26.57 6.73
C ARG A 46 12.59 26.71 5.62
N GLU A 47 12.90 26.28 4.39
CA GLU A 47 11.95 26.30 3.28
C GLU A 47 10.81 25.30 3.50
N THR A 48 11.11 24.08 3.95
CA THR A 48 10.08 23.09 4.32
C THR A 48 9.19 23.57 5.47
N LYS A 49 9.72 24.34 6.43
CA LYS A 49 8.91 25.00 7.47
C LYS A 49 8.08 26.18 6.95
N LYS A 50 8.56 26.90 5.92
CA LYS A 50 7.82 28.02 5.29
C LYS A 50 6.72 27.53 4.35
N ALA A 51 6.88 26.37 3.72
CA ALA A 51 5.90 25.78 2.81
C ALA A 51 4.68 25.18 3.53
N GLY A 52 4.69 25.12 4.86
CA GLY A 52 3.65 24.44 5.64
C GLY A 52 3.73 22.91 5.50
N PRO A 53 3.03 22.14 6.35
CA PRO A 53 2.89 20.72 6.13
C PRO A 53 2.22 20.51 4.77
N ILE A 54 2.83 19.68 3.92
CA ILE A 54 2.20 19.22 2.68
C ILE A 54 0.89 18.54 3.09
N GLU A 55 -0.25 19.15 2.73
CA GLU A 55 -1.57 18.53 2.89
C GLU A 55 -1.55 17.23 2.10
N LEU A 56 -1.68 16.11 2.81
CA LEU A 56 -1.77 14.82 2.16
C LEU A 56 -3.15 14.78 1.49
N PRO A 57 -3.27 14.23 0.27
CA PRO A 57 -4.57 13.95 -0.31
C PRO A 57 -5.48 13.24 0.69
N PRO A 58 -6.78 13.57 0.76
CA PRO A 58 -7.68 13.09 1.81
C PRO A 58 -7.75 11.56 1.88
N GLU A 59 -7.52 10.87 0.77
CA GLU A 59 -7.44 9.41 0.70
C GLU A 59 -6.23 8.84 1.46
N LEU A 60 -5.06 9.47 1.34
CA LEU A 60 -3.85 9.07 2.06
C LEU A 60 -3.93 9.42 3.55
N GLU A 61 -4.58 10.53 3.90
CA GLU A 61 -4.87 10.88 5.29
C GLU A 61 -5.83 9.89 5.94
N ALA A 62 -6.92 9.53 5.26
CA ALA A 62 -7.85 8.52 5.71
C ALA A 62 -7.16 7.17 5.90
N GLN A 63 -6.30 6.75 4.96
CA GLN A 63 -5.55 5.51 5.08
C GLN A 63 -4.63 5.51 6.31
N ARG A 64 -3.94 6.62 6.57
CA ARG A 64 -3.10 6.79 7.76
C ARG A 64 -3.92 6.75 9.05
N GLN A 65 -5.07 7.40 9.09
CA GLN A 65 -5.97 7.38 10.24
C GLN A 65 -6.47 5.95 10.52
N ARG A 66 -6.92 5.24 9.49
CA ARG A 66 -7.35 3.84 9.59
C ARG A 66 -6.24 2.89 10.03
N HIS A 67 -4.99 3.16 9.63
CA HIS A 67 -3.85 2.37 10.09
C HIS A 67 -3.55 2.55 11.58
N ASN A 68 -3.74 3.76 12.09
CA ASN A 68 -3.49 4.08 13.50
C ASN A 68 -4.72 3.83 14.40
N ASP A 69 -5.83 3.35 13.86
CA ASP A 69 -7.03 3.05 14.65
C ASP A 69 -6.74 1.90 15.62
N PRO A 70 -6.87 2.10 16.95
CA PRO A 70 -6.63 1.04 17.94
C PRO A 70 -7.63 -0.11 17.85
N ARG A 71 -8.77 0.07 17.18
CA ARG A 71 -9.79 -0.98 16.96
C ARG A 71 -9.55 -1.76 15.68
N ARG A 72 -8.56 -1.38 14.85
CA ARG A 72 -8.21 -2.11 13.63
C ARG A 72 -7.81 -3.54 14.00
N PRO A 73 -8.57 -4.56 13.57
CA PRO A 73 -8.15 -5.94 13.81
C PRO A 73 -6.89 -6.21 12.99
N PRO A 74 -5.83 -6.81 13.55
CA PRO A 74 -4.65 -7.18 12.78
C PRO A 74 -5.02 -8.08 11.59
N TRP A 75 -4.52 -7.77 10.40
CA TRP A 75 -4.88 -8.49 9.16
C TRP A 75 -4.74 -10.01 9.27
N PRO A 76 -3.65 -10.57 9.83
CA PRO A 76 -3.51 -12.03 9.93
C PRO A 76 -4.60 -12.68 10.78
N LEU A 77 -5.05 -11.99 11.85
CA LEU A 77 -6.15 -12.49 12.70
C LEU A 77 -7.49 -12.41 11.98
N LEU A 78 -7.73 -11.35 11.22
CA LEU A 78 -8.93 -11.22 10.41
C LEU A 78 -9.00 -12.33 9.36
N HIS A 79 -7.91 -12.53 8.61
CA HIS A 79 -7.79 -13.62 7.64
C HIS A 79 -8.00 -14.99 8.28
N GLN A 80 -7.40 -15.27 9.44
CA GLN A 80 -7.60 -16.53 10.17
C GLN A 80 -9.07 -16.77 10.51
N ARG A 81 -9.81 -15.74 10.96
CA ARG A 81 -11.24 -15.87 11.28
C ARG A 81 -12.08 -16.15 10.04
N VAL A 82 -11.75 -15.55 8.90
CA VAL A 82 -12.43 -15.81 7.62
C VAL A 82 -12.15 -17.23 7.13
N VAL A 83 -10.91 -17.70 7.25
CA VAL A 83 -10.58 -19.11 6.93
C VAL A 83 -11.39 -20.07 7.81
N LEU A 84 -11.54 -19.77 9.11
CA LEU A 84 -12.36 -20.59 10.01
C LEU A 84 -13.84 -20.64 9.60
N LEU A 85 -14.39 -19.58 8.99
CA LEU A 85 -15.75 -19.61 8.44
C LEU A 85 -15.91 -20.68 7.37
N ARG A 86 -14.96 -20.71 6.41
CA ARG A 86 -14.96 -21.70 5.33
C ARG A 86 -14.92 -23.13 5.86
N GLU A 87 -14.19 -23.34 6.96
CA GLU A 87 -14.08 -24.64 7.64
C GLU A 87 -15.28 -24.97 8.55
N GLY A 88 -16.31 -24.11 8.62
CA GLY A 88 -17.49 -24.30 9.47
C GLY A 88 -17.24 -24.14 10.98
N ARG A 89 -16.05 -23.66 11.37
CA ARG A 89 -15.60 -23.52 12.77
C ARG A 89 -15.48 -22.06 13.24
N GLY A 90 -15.87 -21.11 12.39
CA GLY A 90 -15.85 -19.69 12.68
C GLY A 90 -17.12 -19.18 13.36
N ALA A 91 -17.19 -17.87 13.55
CA ALA A 91 -18.37 -17.15 14.04
C ALA A 91 -19.17 -16.60 12.84
N PRO A 92 -20.19 -17.31 12.34
CA PRO A 92 -20.95 -16.89 11.15
C PRO A 92 -21.70 -15.56 11.35
N GLU A 93 -22.11 -15.25 12.57
CA GLU A 93 -22.68 -13.97 12.96
C GLU A 93 -21.79 -12.76 12.63
N ASP A 94 -20.49 -12.96 12.50
CA ASP A 94 -19.51 -11.91 12.22
C ASP A 94 -19.17 -11.78 10.73
N ILE A 95 -19.81 -12.52 9.81
CA ILE A 95 -19.49 -12.47 8.36
C ILE A 95 -19.54 -11.03 7.83
N ALA A 96 -20.64 -10.32 8.10
CA ALA A 96 -20.81 -8.94 7.67
C ALA A 96 -19.78 -8.00 8.33
N LEU A 97 -19.52 -8.18 9.63
CA LEU A 97 -18.54 -7.37 10.36
C LEU A 97 -17.11 -7.55 9.81
N MET A 98 -16.71 -8.79 9.54
CA MET A 98 -15.38 -9.09 8.99
C MET A 98 -15.23 -8.52 7.58
N TRP A 99 -16.28 -8.53 6.77
CA TRP A 99 -16.27 -7.89 5.47
C TRP A 99 -16.17 -6.37 5.56
N GLU A 100 -16.93 -5.72 6.43
CA GLU A 100 -16.81 -4.27 6.68
C GLU A 100 -15.41 -3.88 7.16
N GLN A 101 -14.83 -4.66 8.08
CA GLN A 101 -13.45 -4.46 8.53
C GLN A 101 -12.43 -4.61 7.38
N THR A 102 -12.66 -5.56 6.47
CA THR A 102 -11.81 -5.76 5.30
C THR A 102 -11.89 -4.57 4.35
N LYS A 103 -13.10 -4.16 3.94
CA LYS A 103 -13.30 -2.98 3.08
C LYS A 103 -12.69 -1.72 3.67
N HIS A 104 -12.90 -1.51 4.97
CA HIS A 104 -12.48 -0.29 5.66
C HIS A 104 -10.97 -0.22 5.84
N TYR A 105 -10.37 -1.24 6.46
CA TYR A 105 -8.95 -1.23 6.86
C TYR A 105 -8.01 -1.82 5.80
N TYR A 106 -8.51 -2.68 4.92
CA TYR A 106 -7.74 -3.51 3.99
C TYR A 106 -8.27 -3.46 2.54
N PRO A 107 -8.48 -2.27 1.95
CA PRO A 107 -9.09 -2.14 0.62
C PRO A 107 -8.24 -2.70 -0.54
N ALA A 108 -6.94 -2.92 -0.30
CA ALA A 108 -6.00 -3.44 -1.29
C ALA A 108 -5.79 -4.97 -1.17
N ASP A 109 -6.38 -5.60 -0.16
CA ASP A 109 -6.23 -7.04 0.04
C ASP A 109 -7.05 -7.80 -0.99
N TRP A 110 -6.48 -8.91 -1.46
CA TRP A 110 -7.13 -9.87 -2.37
C TRP A 110 -7.34 -11.23 -1.71
N LEU A 111 -6.63 -11.55 -0.62
CA LEU A 111 -6.69 -12.88 -0.03
C LEU A 111 -7.97 -13.10 0.78
N ILE A 112 -8.37 -12.14 1.65
CA ILE A 112 -9.66 -12.24 2.37
C ILE A 112 -10.84 -12.26 1.38
N PRO A 113 -10.91 -11.39 0.35
CA PRO A 113 -11.94 -11.48 -0.67
C PRO A 113 -12.00 -12.84 -1.39
N LEU A 114 -10.85 -13.48 -1.68
CA LEU A 114 -10.82 -14.82 -2.26
C LEU A 114 -11.44 -15.86 -1.32
N GLU A 115 -11.11 -15.82 -0.03
CA GLU A 115 -11.69 -16.73 0.96
C GLU A 115 -13.20 -16.51 1.12
N LEU A 116 -13.65 -15.25 1.13
CA LEU A 116 -15.07 -14.92 1.13
C LEU A 116 -15.78 -15.39 -0.15
N THR A 117 -15.11 -15.36 -1.30
CA THR A 117 -15.64 -15.93 -2.54
C THR A 117 -15.95 -17.42 -2.37
N GLN A 118 -15.06 -18.18 -1.70
CA GLN A 118 -15.33 -19.59 -1.43
C GLN A 118 -16.48 -19.79 -0.45
N VAL A 119 -16.59 -18.93 0.58
CA VAL A 119 -17.72 -18.96 1.52
C VAL A 119 -19.04 -18.70 0.77
N LEU A 120 -19.11 -17.67 -0.07
CA LEU A 120 -20.29 -17.36 -0.86
C LEU A 120 -20.63 -18.46 -1.87
N LYS A 121 -19.62 -19.06 -2.51
CA LYS A 121 -19.78 -20.10 -3.54
C LYS A 121 -20.32 -21.41 -3.00
N TYR A 122 -19.89 -21.80 -1.80
CA TYR A 122 -20.17 -23.15 -1.28
C TYR A 122 -21.21 -23.18 -0.16
N SER A 123 -21.53 -22.04 0.47
CA SER A 123 -22.60 -21.98 1.47
C SER A 123 -23.98 -22.07 0.83
N SER A 124 -24.96 -22.58 1.57
CA SER A 124 -26.35 -22.51 1.13
C SER A 124 -26.87 -21.07 1.14
N GLY A 125 -27.81 -20.75 0.23
CA GLY A 125 -28.53 -19.48 0.29
C GLY A 125 -29.21 -19.30 1.65
N THR A 126 -29.84 -20.33 2.22
CA THR A 126 -30.43 -20.22 3.57
C THR A 126 -29.43 -19.82 4.66
N TYR A 127 -28.20 -20.29 4.59
CA TYR A 127 -27.14 -19.94 5.52
C TYR A 127 -26.73 -18.48 5.35
N LEU A 128 -26.47 -18.05 4.12
CA LEU A 128 -26.08 -16.67 3.83
C LEU A 128 -27.17 -15.68 4.24
N GLN A 129 -28.43 -15.96 3.93
CA GLN A 129 -29.56 -15.12 4.28
C GLN A 129 -29.82 -15.05 5.80
N THR A 130 -29.31 -16.00 6.58
CA THR A 130 -29.42 -15.98 8.05
C THR A 130 -28.44 -14.98 8.68
N TYR A 131 -27.23 -14.87 8.13
CA TYR A 131 -26.13 -14.12 8.73
C TYR A 131 -25.75 -12.84 7.97
N VAL A 132 -26.19 -12.71 6.72
CA VAL A 132 -25.92 -11.58 5.84
C VAL A 132 -27.26 -11.01 5.36
N ALA A 133 -27.47 -9.72 5.61
CA ALA A 133 -28.74 -9.05 5.29
C ALA A 133 -29.01 -9.01 3.78
N ASP A 134 -27.99 -8.71 2.97
CA ASP A 134 -28.06 -8.75 1.51
C ASP A 134 -26.82 -9.46 0.93
N PRO A 135 -26.92 -10.77 0.66
CA PRO A 135 -25.81 -11.54 0.10
C PRO A 135 -25.40 -11.12 -1.32
N ASP A 136 -26.35 -10.64 -2.13
CA ASP A 136 -26.08 -10.22 -3.51
C ASP A 136 -25.26 -8.92 -3.54
N GLU A 137 -25.56 -8.00 -2.63
CA GLU A 137 -24.75 -6.79 -2.45
C GLU A 137 -23.35 -7.14 -1.91
N MET A 138 -23.26 -8.03 -0.92
CA MET A 138 -21.96 -8.49 -0.41
C MET A 138 -21.10 -9.11 -1.54
N ARG A 139 -21.70 -9.92 -2.42
CA ARG A 139 -21.02 -10.49 -3.61
C ARG A 139 -20.50 -9.41 -4.54
N LYS A 140 -21.32 -8.38 -4.84
CA LYS A 140 -20.92 -7.25 -5.70
C LYS A 140 -19.77 -6.46 -5.09
N GLU A 141 -19.80 -6.22 -3.78
CA GLU A 141 -18.72 -5.50 -3.11
C GLU A 141 -17.40 -6.30 -3.14
N VAL A 142 -17.45 -7.61 -2.90
CA VAL A 142 -16.28 -8.50 -3.00
C VAL A 142 -15.71 -8.50 -4.42
N LEU A 143 -16.60 -8.60 -5.42
CA LEU A 143 -16.25 -8.49 -6.84
C LEU A 143 -15.56 -7.15 -7.14
N MET A 144 -16.12 -6.04 -6.68
CA MET A 144 -15.56 -4.71 -6.89
C MET A 144 -14.17 -4.56 -6.26
N GLN A 145 -13.95 -5.10 -5.06
CA GLN A 145 -12.62 -5.07 -4.43
C GLN A 145 -11.59 -5.88 -5.23
N LEU A 146 -11.95 -7.10 -5.67
CA LEU A 146 -11.06 -7.93 -6.48
C LEU A 146 -10.72 -7.28 -7.83
N LEU A 147 -11.70 -6.64 -8.50
CA LEU A 147 -11.47 -5.87 -9.73
C LEU A 147 -10.56 -4.66 -9.48
N ASN A 148 -10.72 -3.98 -8.35
CA ASN A 148 -9.86 -2.85 -7.98
C ASN A 148 -8.41 -3.28 -7.79
N VAL A 149 -8.17 -4.46 -7.20
CA VAL A 149 -6.82 -5.03 -7.08
C VAL A 149 -6.28 -5.47 -8.45
N LYS A 150 -7.07 -6.22 -9.23
CA LYS A 150 -6.67 -6.72 -10.57
C LYS A 150 -6.22 -5.58 -11.50
N TYR A 151 -6.96 -4.47 -11.52
CA TYR A 151 -6.64 -3.32 -12.38
C TYR A 151 -5.75 -2.26 -11.71
N GLY A 152 -5.21 -2.53 -10.52
CA GLY A 152 -4.32 -1.61 -9.82
C GLY A 152 -4.94 -0.26 -9.45
N ARG A 153 -6.27 -0.22 -9.27
CA ARG A 153 -7.00 0.99 -8.83
C ARG A 153 -6.76 1.32 -7.36
N VAL A 154 -6.28 0.34 -6.59
CA VAL A 154 -5.91 0.48 -5.19
C VAL A 154 -4.48 0.00 -5.03
N ALA A 155 -3.66 0.81 -4.35
CA ALA A 155 -2.28 0.45 -4.04
C ALA A 155 -2.20 -0.15 -2.63
N ASP A 156 -1.55 -1.31 -2.50
CA ASP A 156 -1.23 -1.88 -1.19
C ASP A 156 0.00 -1.18 -0.58
N PRO A 157 -0.15 -0.49 0.57
CA PRO A 157 0.99 0.10 1.28
C PRO A 157 1.94 -0.96 1.87
N ASN A 158 1.50 -2.22 2.01
CA ASN A 158 2.30 -3.31 2.59
C ASN A 158 3.10 -4.10 1.55
N GLY A 159 2.96 -3.79 0.26
CA GLY A 159 3.80 -4.36 -0.79
C GLY A 159 3.50 -5.81 -1.16
N GLY A 160 2.29 -6.31 -0.88
CA GLY A 160 1.79 -7.56 -1.44
C GLY A 160 1.73 -7.47 -2.97
N ARG A 161 2.81 -7.90 -3.64
CA ARG A 161 2.90 -7.83 -5.10
C ARG A 161 1.94 -8.83 -5.73
N VAL A 162 0.96 -8.31 -6.47
CA VAL A 162 0.19 -9.09 -7.42
C VAL A 162 1.15 -9.50 -8.54
N ASN A 163 1.51 -10.78 -8.58
CA ASN A 163 2.19 -11.37 -9.72
C ASN A 163 1.16 -11.93 -10.70
N LYS A 164 1.63 -12.48 -11.83
CA LYS A 164 0.75 -13.06 -12.87
C LYS A 164 -0.15 -14.18 -12.31
N ASP A 165 0.39 -15.03 -11.45
CA ASP A 165 -0.37 -16.15 -10.86
C ASP A 165 -1.51 -15.64 -9.96
N VAL A 166 -1.23 -14.61 -9.16
CA VAL A 166 -2.25 -13.95 -8.32
C VAL A 166 -3.30 -13.28 -9.19
N GLU A 167 -2.91 -12.61 -10.27
CA GLU A 167 -3.86 -11.99 -11.22
C GLU A 167 -4.77 -13.04 -11.89
N GLU A 168 -4.23 -14.21 -12.24
CA GLU A 168 -5.01 -15.33 -12.80
C GLU A 168 -5.99 -15.91 -11.76
N ILE A 169 -5.56 -16.10 -10.50
CA ILE A 169 -6.44 -16.57 -9.42
C ILE A 169 -7.54 -15.56 -9.10
N ILE A 170 -7.21 -14.27 -9.07
CA ILE A 170 -8.22 -13.20 -8.92
C ILE A 170 -9.20 -13.25 -10.11
N SER A 171 -8.73 -13.48 -11.33
CA SER A 171 -9.59 -13.57 -12.51
C SER A 171 -10.58 -14.74 -12.42
N MET A 172 -10.12 -15.93 -11.99
CA MET A 172 -11.01 -17.07 -11.75
C MET A 172 -12.08 -16.77 -10.71
N ALA A 173 -11.73 -16.07 -9.63
CA ALA A 173 -12.67 -15.69 -8.59
C ALA A 173 -13.67 -14.60 -9.05
N VAL A 174 -13.22 -13.66 -9.88
CA VAL A 174 -14.10 -12.68 -10.54
C VAL A 174 -15.13 -13.40 -11.40
N ASP A 175 -14.70 -14.34 -12.24
CA ASP A 175 -15.60 -15.13 -13.09
C ASP A 175 -16.59 -15.94 -12.23
N ASP A 176 -16.13 -16.55 -11.13
CA ASP A 176 -17.00 -17.25 -10.18
C ASP A 176 -18.07 -16.33 -9.59
N LEU A 177 -17.70 -15.13 -9.15
CA LEU A 177 -18.62 -14.15 -8.55
C LEU A 177 -19.61 -13.58 -9.57
N GLU A 178 -19.21 -13.37 -10.82
CA GLU A 178 -20.10 -12.89 -11.88
C GLU A 178 -21.18 -13.92 -12.26
N ASN A 179 -20.84 -15.21 -12.16
CA ASN A 179 -21.74 -16.32 -12.50
C ASN A 179 -22.54 -16.87 -11.31
N MET A 180 -22.34 -16.33 -10.11
CA MET A 180 -22.96 -16.82 -8.88
C MET A 180 -24.36 -16.22 -8.67
N ASP A 181 -25.36 -17.08 -8.51
CA ASP A 181 -26.69 -16.68 -8.03
C ASP A 181 -26.79 -16.93 -6.51
N LEU A 182 -27.05 -15.88 -5.75
CA LEU A 182 -27.23 -15.92 -4.29
C LEU A 182 -28.70 -15.80 -3.88
N SER A 183 -29.62 -16.05 -4.81
CA SER A 183 -31.05 -16.11 -4.52
C SER A 183 -31.37 -17.20 -3.48
N PRO A 184 -32.44 -17.05 -2.67
CA PRO A 184 -32.84 -18.05 -1.66
C PRO A 184 -33.15 -19.44 -2.24
N SER A 185 -33.39 -19.52 -3.54
CA SER A 185 -33.69 -20.73 -4.30
C SER A 185 -32.47 -21.41 -4.92
N ALA A 186 -31.27 -20.83 -4.78
CA ALA A 186 -30.04 -21.42 -5.32
C ALA A 186 -29.72 -22.73 -4.59
N ASP A 187 -29.50 -23.80 -5.36
CA ASP A 187 -29.17 -25.13 -4.84
C ASP A 187 -27.86 -25.08 -4.02
N ALA A 188 -27.94 -25.53 -2.77
CA ALA A 188 -26.81 -25.54 -1.85
C ALA A 188 -25.80 -26.65 -2.21
N VAL A 189 -24.51 -26.32 -2.24
CA VAL A 189 -23.44 -27.31 -2.40
C VAL A 189 -22.97 -27.86 -1.05
N LEU A 190 -22.86 -27.04 0.00
CA LEU A 190 -22.48 -27.47 1.35
C LEU A 190 -23.23 -26.67 2.44
N VAL A 191 -23.84 -27.37 3.39
CA VAL A 191 -24.31 -26.78 4.65
C VAL A 191 -23.25 -27.08 5.71
N PRO A 192 -22.54 -26.08 6.27
CA PRO A 192 -21.64 -26.33 7.39
C PRO A 192 -22.44 -26.88 8.57
N THR A 193 -22.20 -28.13 8.94
CA THR A 193 -22.78 -28.70 10.17
C THR A 193 -22.00 -28.18 11.36
N HIS A 194 -22.61 -27.26 12.11
CA HIS A 194 -22.08 -26.81 13.40
C HIS A 194 -22.24 -27.93 14.44
N THR A 195 -21.14 -28.33 15.08
CA THR A 195 -21.11 -29.25 16.24
C THR A 195 -20.75 -28.50 17.50
#